data_AF-A0A401RRD5-F1
#
_entry.id   AF-A0A401RRD5-F1
#
_cell.length_a   1.000
_cell.length_b   1.000
_cell.length_c   1.000
_cell.angle_alpha   90.00
_cell.angle_beta   90.00
_cell.angle_gamma   90.00
#
_symmetry.space_group_name_H-M   'P 1'
#
loop_
_entity.id
_entity.type
_entity.pdbx_description
1 polymer ?
#
loop_
_entity_poly.entity_id
_entity_poly.type
_entity_poly.pdbx_seq_one_letter_code
_entity_poly.pdbx_strand_id
1 'polypeptide(L)' 'MISGSTQCKRVTSLPTLTSQPHQVLASEPVPPSDIQQISKIAAYASSALSQIKVDAKEELVVQFAIP' A
#
# COMPACT_ATOMS: atom_id res chain seq x y z
N MET A 1 -37.63 -21.51 19.52
CA MET A 1 -37.80 -21.17 18.09
C MET A 1 -36.52 -20.50 17.62
N ILE A 2 -35.79 -21.18 16.73
CA ILE A 2 -34.59 -20.68 16.07
C ILE A 2 -35.01 -19.64 15.03
N SER A 3 -34.89 -18.35 15.35
CA SER A 3 -35.08 -17.27 14.39
C SER A 3 -33.83 -17.16 13.51
N GLY A 4 -33.79 -17.98 12.46
CA GLY A 4 -32.84 -17.81 11.36
C GLY A 4 -33.10 -16.48 10.66
N SER A 5 -32.31 -15.46 10.96
CA SER A 5 -32.33 -14.21 10.20
C SER A 5 -31.64 -14.43 8.85
N THR A 6 -32.45 -14.68 7.82
CA THR A 6 -32.02 -14.58 6.43
C THR A 6 -31.84 -13.11 6.05
N GLN A 7 -30.73 -12.48 6.46
CA GLN A 7 -30.33 -11.20 5.87
C GLN A 7 -29.65 -11.47 4.52
N CYS A 8 -30.49 -11.57 3.49
CA CYS A 8 -30.08 -11.58 2.10
C CYS A 8 -29.17 -10.37 1.78
N LYS A 9 -28.09 -10.67 1.06
CA LYS A 9 -27.04 -9.81 0.52
C LYS A 9 -27.61 -8.49 -0.08
N ARG A 10 -27.72 -7.44 0.73
CA ARG A 10 -27.90 -6.07 0.23
C ARG A 10 -26.51 -5.43 0.21
N VAL A 11 -26.14 -4.79 -0.90
CA VAL A 11 -24.93 -3.97 -0.96
C VAL A 11 -25.04 -2.96 0.18
N THR A 12 -24.14 -3.05 1.15
CA THR A 12 -24.07 -2.10 2.25
C THR A 12 -23.82 -0.72 1.66
N SER A 13 -24.68 0.25 1.97
CA SER A 13 -24.47 1.63 1.56
C SER A 13 -23.16 2.17 2.15
N LEU A 14 -22.51 3.08 1.44
CA LEU A 14 -21.32 3.77 1.96
C LEU A 14 -21.63 4.43 3.31
N PRO A 15 -20.70 4.41 4.26
CA PRO A 15 -20.89 5.08 5.54
C PRO A 15 -20.97 6.59 5.36
N THR A 16 -21.89 7.25 6.07
CA THR A 16 -21.94 8.72 6.13
C THR A 16 -20.79 9.23 7.00
N LEU A 17 -19.86 9.99 6.40
CA LEU A 17 -18.68 10.52 7.10
C LEU A 17 -18.93 11.86 7.80
N THR A 18 -19.83 12.69 7.26
CA THR A 18 -20.18 14.01 7.80
C THR A 18 -21.59 14.43 7.37
N SER A 19 -22.26 15.20 8.21
CA SER A 19 -23.54 15.86 7.88
C SER A 19 -23.36 17.25 7.26
N GLN A 20 -22.13 17.79 7.23
CA GLN A 20 -21.79 19.11 6.68
C GLN A 20 -20.65 19.00 5.64
N PRO A 21 -20.93 18.45 4.44
CA PRO A 21 -19.89 18.16 3.45
C PRO A 21 -19.15 19.42 2.97
N HIS A 22 -19.87 20.52 2.76
CA HIS A 22 -19.26 21.77 2.29
C HIS A 22 -18.28 22.36 3.31
N GLN A 23 -18.60 22.27 4.61
CA GLN A 23 -17.70 22.75 5.67
C GLN A 23 -16.42 21.92 5.73
N VAL A 24 -16.53 20.60 5.65
CA VAL A 24 -15.37 19.70 5.69
C VAL A 24 -14.49 19.90 4.45
N LEU A 25 -15.06 20.09 3.27
CA LEU A 25 -14.29 20.33 2.05
C LEU A 25 -13.64 21.71 1.99
N ALA A 26 -14.16 22.68 2.74
CA ALA A 26 -13.60 24.02 2.86
C ALA A 26 -12.60 24.16 4.04
N SER A 27 -12.32 23.08 4.78
CA SER A 27 -11.35 23.11 5.86
C SER A 27 -9.93 23.28 5.33
N GLU A 28 -9.00 23.62 6.23
CA GLU A 28 -7.58 23.72 5.90
C GLU A 28 -7.09 22.42 5.23
N PRO A 29 -6.42 22.52 4.07
CA PRO A 29 -5.88 21.35 3.39
C PRO A 29 -4.71 20.74 4.19
N VAL A 30 -4.29 19.54 3.76
CA VAL A 30 -3.09 18.89 4.32
C VAL A 30 -1.86 19.75 4.05
N PRO A 31 -1.01 20.03 5.07
CA PRO A 31 0.19 20.83 4.89
C PRO A 31 1.13 20.24 3.81
N PRO A 32 1.69 21.08 2.91
CA PRO A 32 2.64 20.61 1.90
C PRO A 32 3.89 19.93 2.48
N SER A 33 4.30 20.32 3.70
CA SER A 33 5.41 19.70 4.43
C SER A 33 5.20 18.20 4.63
N ASP A 34 3.98 17.80 4.95
CA ASP A 34 3.63 16.42 5.30
C ASP A 34 3.68 15.57 4.04
N ILE A 35 3.18 16.10 2.92
CA ILE A 35 3.25 15.46 1.60
C ILE A 35 4.70 15.26 1.18
N GLN A 36 5.55 16.29 1.34
CA GLN A 36 6.97 16.19 1.00
C GLN A 36 7.70 15.19 1.89
N GLN A 37 7.39 15.14 3.18
CA GLN A 37 7.97 14.19 4.11
C GLN A 37 7.62 12.74 3.73
N ILE A 38 6.33 12.45 3.51
CA ILE A 38 5.86 11.11 3.11
C ILE A 38 6.49 10.72 1.76
N SER A 39 6.58 11.65 0.82
CA SER A 39 7.20 11.41 -0.48
C SER A 39 8.67 11.01 -0.36
N LYS A 40 9.44 11.69 0.51
CA LYS A 40 10.84 11.33 0.79
C LYS A 40 10.96 9.95 1.42
N ILE A 41 10.09 9.62 2.37
CA ILE A 41 10.07 8.30 3.02
C ILE A 41 9.77 7.21 1.98
N ALA A 42 8.77 7.41 1.13
CA ALA A 42 8.41 6.46 0.08
C ALA A 42 9.55 6.26 -0.93
N ALA A 43 10.21 7.34 -1.36
CA ALA A 43 11.36 7.26 -2.26
C ALA A 43 12.54 6.50 -1.63
N TYR A 44 12.82 6.77 -0.35
CA TYR A 44 13.86 6.06 0.39
C TYR A 44 13.57 4.57 0.52
N ALA A 45 12.34 4.20 0.91
CA ALA A 45 11.91 2.82 1.02
C ALA A 45 11.99 2.10 -0.34
N SER A 46 11.51 2.74 -1.41
CA SER A 46 11.61 2.21 -2.78
C SER A 46 13.06 1.97 -3.21
N SER A 47 13.96 2.92 -2.90
CA SER A 47 15.40 2.79 -3.20
C SER A 47 16.03 1.62 -2.44
N ALA A 48 15.63 1.39 -1.19
CA ALA A 48 16.13 0.27 -0.38
C ALA A 48 15.75 -1.10 -0.98
N LEU A 49 14.62 -1.22 -1.70
CA LEU A 49 14.24 -2.46 -2.36
C LEU A 49 15.27 -2.90 -3.42
N SER A 50 15.97 -1.97 -4.05
CA SER A 50 17.04 -2.29 -5.01
C SER A 50 18.25 -3.00 -4.39
N GLN A 51 18.35 -2.98 -3.05
CA GLN A 51 19.37 -3.70 -2.30
C GLN A 51 18.98 -5.15 -2.02
N ILE A 52 17.72 -5.53 -2.26
CA ILE A 52 17.29 -6.93 -2.19
C ILE A 52 17.78 -7.62 -3.48
N LYS A 53 19.04 -8.06 -3.45
CA LYS A 53 19.68 -8.80 -4.54
C LYS A 53 20.69 -9.78 -3.97
N VAL A 54 20.94 -10.84 -4.73
CA VAL A 54 22.00 -11.80 -4.40
C VAL A 54 23.31 -11.25 -4.95
N ASP A 55 24.30 -11.11 -4.07
CA ASP A 55 25.67 -10.78 -4.46
C ASP A 55 26.38 -12.06 -4.91
N ALA A 56 26.79 -12.11 -6.18
CA ALA A 56 27.45 -13.28 -6.75
C ALA A 56 28.89 -13.39 -6.22
N LYS A 57 29.19 -14.46 -5.49
CA LYS A 57 30.53 -14.71 -4.93
C LYS A 57 31.35 -15.72 -5.71
N GLU A 58 30.68 -16.69 -6.32
CA GLU A 58 31.31 -17.78 -7.05
C GLU A 58 30.52 -18.08 -8.31
N GLU A 59 31.19 -18.69 -9.28
CA GLU A 59 30.53 -19.17 -10.48
C GLU A 59 29.68 -20.39 -10.12
N LEU A 60 28.38 -20.30 -10.35
CA LEU A 60 27.45 -21.38 -10.02
C LEU A 60 27.44 -22.49 -11.08
N VAL A 61 27.99 -22.23 -12.26
CA VAL A 61 27.99 -23.14 -13.40
C VAL A 61 29.44 -23.37 -13.78
N VAL A 62 29.87 -24.63 -13.90
CA VAL A 62 31.19 -24.97 -14.42
C VAL A 62 31.05 -25.72 -15.74
N GLN A 63 31.87 -25.34 -16.71
CA GLN A 63 31.91 -26.03 -18.00
C GLN A 63 32.86 -27.22 -17.92
N PHE A 64 32.32 -28.42 -18.07
CA PHE A 64 33.14 -29.61 -18.22
C PHE A 64 33.59 -29.74 -19.68
N ALA A 65 34.89 -29.61 -19.92
CA ALA A 65 35.50 -30.04 -21.17
C ALA A 65 35.82 -31.54 -21.08
N ILE A 66 35.34 -32.30 -22.06
CA ILE A 66 35.64 -33.73 -22.18
C ILE A 66 36.94 -33.86 -23.01
N PRO A 67 37.96 -34.63 -22.57
CA PRO A 67 39.18 -34.87 -23.34
C PRO A 67 38.94 -35.54 -24.70
#